data_AF-A0A060XVA8-F1
#
_entry.id   AF-A0A060XVA8-F1
#
_cell.length_a   1.000
_cell.length_b   1.000
_cell.length_c   1.000
_cell.angle_alpha   90.00
_cell.angle_beta   90.00
_cell.angle_gamma   90.00
#
_symmetry.space_group_name_H-M   'P 1'
#
loop_
_entity.id
_entity.type
_entity.pdbx_description
1 polymer ?
#
loop_
_entity_poly.entity_id
_entity_poly.type
_entity_poly.pdbx_seq_one_letter_code
_entity_poly.pdbx_strand_id
1 'polypeptide(L)' 'MAKSIIWYILKKKERTGELRDTKRPRRPQKITVVDDRIIISLVKKNPFTTVGQIRNTIQEVGVSVSTIKRRLE' A
#
# COMPACT_ATOMS: atom_id res chain seq x y z
N MET A 1 8.54 -33.36 9.93
CA MET A 1 8.51 -32.17 9.03
C MET A 1 8.21 -32.63 7.62
N ALA A 2 7.31 -31.97 6.89
CA ALA A 2 7.05 -32.30 5.49
C ALA A 2 8.28 -32.00 4.62
N LYS A 3 8.61 -32.89 3.68
CA LYS A 3 9.76 -32.74 2.75
C LYS A 3 9.75 -31.40 2.00
N SER A 4 8.56 -30.88 1.70
CA SER A 4 8.33 -29.58 1.04
C SER A 4 8.83 -28.38 1.84
N ILE A 5 8.68 -28.40 3.17
CA ILE A 5 9.13 -27.33 4.06
C ILE A 5 10.66 -27.29 4.09
N ILE A 6 11.29 -28.46 4.18
CA ILE A 6 12.77 -28.60 4.18
C ILE A 6 13.33 -28.06 2.85
N TRP A 7 12.73 -28.43 1.72
CA TRP A 7 13.12 -27.91 0.41
C TRP A 7 12.98 -26.38 0.31
N TYR A 8 11.87 -25.82 0.81
CA TYR A 8 11.64 -24.37 0.81
C TYR A 8 12.69 -23.62 1.66
N ILE A 9 13.04 -24.16 2.83
CA ILE A 9 14.06 -23.59 3.71
C ILE A 9 15.43 -23.60 3.00
N LEU A 10 15.83 -24.74 2.44
CA LEU A 10 17.11 -24.86 1.71
C LEU A 10 17.17 -23.86 0.55
N LYS A 11 16.11 -23.75 -0.26
CA LYS A 11 16.04 -22.80 -1.37
C LYS A 11 16.03 -21.34 -0.90
N LYS A 12 15.41 -21.01 0.23
CA LYS A 12 15.43 -19.65 0.80
C LYS A 12 16.83 -19.26 1.27
N LYS A 13 17.55 -20.18 1.92
CA LYS A 13 18.94 -19.97 2.35
C LYS A 13 19.88 -19.75 1.15
N GLU A 14 19.71 -20.53 0.09
CA GLU A 14 20.48 -20.40 -1.16
C GLU A 14 20.26 -19.05 -1.85
N ARG A 15 19.00 -18.60 -1.96
CA ARG A 15 18.67 -17.34 -2.67
C ARG A 15 18.99 -16.07 -1.90
N THR A 16 18.81 -16.10 -0.58
CA THR A 16 18.80 -14.89 0.25
C THR A 16 20.00 -14.81 1.19
N GLY A 17 20.78 -15.88 1.33
CA GLY A 17 21.89 -15.98 2.30
C GLY A 17 21.43 -16.07 3.77
N GLU A 18 20.20 -15.67 4.07
CA GLU A 18 19.65 -15.62 5.43
C GLU A 18 18.27 -16.30 5.53
N LEU A 19 18.03 -16.96 6.66
CA LEU A 19 16.74 -17.53 7.02
C LEU A 19 16.07 -16.64 8.07
N ARG A 20 15.61 -15.46 7.63
CA ARG A 20 14.82 -14.55 8.49
C ARG A 20 13.34 -14.68 8.21
N ASP A 21 12.52 -14.58 9.25
CA ASP A 21 11.08 -14.39 9.12
C ASP A 21 10.76 -12.94 8.74
N THR A 22 11.04 -12.60 7.48
CA THR A 22 10.65 -11.33 6.89
C THR A 22 9.16 -11.36 6.57
N LYS A 23 8.43 -10.32 6.99
CA LYS A 23 7.06 -10.08 6.53
C LYS A 23 7.04 -10.00 5.01
N ARG A 24 6.02 -10.57 4.38
CA ARG A 24 5.84 -10.47 2.93
C ARG A 24 5.70 -9.00 2.55
N PRO A 25 6.35 -8.53 1.47
CA PRO A 25 6.19 -7.16 1.02
C PRO A 25 4.72 -6.91 0.69
N ARG A 26 4.21 -5.75 1.12
CA ARG A 26 2.86 -5.31 0.74
C ARG A 26 2.86 -4.84 -0.71
N ARG A 27 1.69 -4.92 -1.33
CA ARG A 27 1.48 -4.40 -2.68
C ARG A 27 1.76 -2.88 -2.69
N PRO A 28 2.56 -2.37 -3.65
CA PRO A 28 2.76 -0.93 -3.80
C PRO A 28 1.43 -0.21 -3.96
N GLN A 29 1.31 0.94 -3.29
CA GLN A 29 0.13 1.78 -3.40
C GLN A 29 0.25 2.66 -4.65
N LYS A 30 -0.89 2.99 -5.26
CA LYS A 30 -0.99 3.85 -6.44
C LYS A 30 -0.95 5.35 -6.11
N ILE A 31 -0.95 5.70 -4.82
CA ILE A 31 -0.97 7.09 -4.34
C ILE A 31 0.42 7.41 -3.78
N THR A 32 0.94 8.60 -4.09
CA THR A 32 2.19 9.08 -3.49
C THR A 32 2.03 9.31 -1.99
N VAL A 33 3.12 9.23 -1.23
CA VAL A 33 3.08 9.50 0.21
C VAL A 33 2.64 10.93 0.51
N VAL A 34 2.90 11.87 -0.40
CA VAL A 34 2.51 13.28 -0.26
C VAL A 34 1.00 13.44 -0.44
N ASP A 35 0.45 12.90 -1.52
CA ASP A 35 -0.99 12.97 -1.78
C ASP A 35 -1.80 12.24 -0.73
N ASP A 36 -1.30 11.10 -0.24
CA ASP A 36 -1.93 10.35 0.84
C ASP A 36 -2.09 11.18 2.13
N ARG A 37 -1.06 11.96 2.48
CA ARG A 37 -1.10 12.87 3.62
C ARG A 37 -2.08 14.02 3.38
N ILE A 38 -2.15 14.54 2.15
CA ILE A 38 -3.10 15.59 1.78
C ILE A 38 -4.53 15.08 1.92
N ILE A 39 -4.84 13.89 1.40
CA ILE A 39 -6.15 13.24 1.53
C ILE A 39 -6.55 13.11 3.00
N ILE A 40 -5.66 12.55 3.83
CA ILE A 40 -5.92 12.38 5.27
C ILE A 40 -6.17 13.74 5.94
N SER A 41 -5.39 14.77 5.58
CA SER A 41 -5.54 16.11 6.15
C SER A 41 -6.87 16.78 5.78
N LEU A 42 -7.34 16.58 4.54
CA LEU A 42 -8.60 17.15 4.04
C LEU A 42 -9.79 16.52 4.75
N VAL A 43 -9.81 15.19 4.83
CA VAL A 43 -10.87 14.43 5.50
C VAL A 43 -10.91 14.73 6.99
N LYS A 44 -9.75 14.89 7.63
CA LYS A 44 -9.67 15.25 9.05
C LYS A 44 -10.16 16.67 9.33
N LYS A 45 -9.92 17.62 8.41
CA LYS A 45 -10.43 18.99 8.53
C LYS A 45 -11.95 19.05 8.33
N ASN A 46 -12.45 18.37 7.31
CA ASN A 46 -13.85 18.37 6.93
C ASN A 46 -14.29 16.93 6.61
N PRO A 47 -14.96 16.22 7.54
CA PRO A 47 -15.33 14.82 7.34
C PRO A 47 -16.36 14.61 6.20
N PHE A 48 -17.04 15.67 5.78
CA PHE A 48 -18.00 15.66 4.68
C PHE A 48 -17.36 15.98 3.31
N THR A 49 -16.03 15.99 3.20
CA THR A 49 -15.35 16.19 1.92
C THR A 49 -15.75 15.12 0.91
N THR A 50 -16.14 15.56 -0.27
CA THR A 50 -16.49 14.64 -1.37
C THR A 50 -15.23 14.12 -2.07
N VAL A 51 -15.31 12.92 -2.63
CA VAL A 51 -14.21 12.33 -3.39
C VAL A 51 -13.82 13.20 -4.61
N GLY A 52 -14.77 13.93 -5.19
CA GLY A 52 -14.51 14.88 -6.27
C GLY A 52 -13.65 16.07 -5.82
N GLN A 53 -13.94 16.64 -4.64
CA GLN A 53 -13.13 17.72 -4.05
C GLN A 53 -11.70 17.24 -3.76
N ILE A 54 -11.56 16.04 -3.21
CA ILE A 54 -10.25 15.42 -2.93
C ILE A 54 -9.47 15.21 -4.23
N ARG A 55 -10.13 14.70 -5.29
CA ARG A 55 -9.50 14.49 -6.59
C ARG A 55 -9.00 15.80 -7.21
N ASN A 56 -9.77 16.88 -7.07
CA ASN A 56 -9.39 18.19 -7.61
C ASN A 56 -8.22 18.84 -6.85
N THR A 57 -7.93 18.41 -5.63
CA THR A 57 -6.83 18.94 -4.80
C THR A 57 -5.53 18.13 -4.95
N ILE A 58 -5.62 16.88 -5.39
CA ILE A 58 -4.46 16.02 -5.66
C ILE A 58 -3.79 16.49 -6.96
N GLN A 59 -2.46 16.65 -6.93
CA GLN A 59 -1.68 17.14 -8.06
C GLN A 59 -1.40 16.04 -9.11
N GLU A 60 -1.50 14.77 -8.72
CA GLU A 60 -1.25 13.62 -9.59
C GLU A 60 -2.39 13.37 -10.59
N VAL A 61 -2.08 13.57 -11.88
CA VAL A 61 -2.92 13.16 -13.01
C VAL A 61 -2.87 11.63 -13.14
N GLY A 62 -3.74 10.92 -12.44
CA GLY A 62 -3.82 9.45 -12.56
C GLY A 62 -4.52 8.72 -11.41
N VAL A 63 -4.75 9.38 -10.27
CA VAL A 63 -5.46 8.76 -9.15
C VAL A 63 -6.94 8.62 -9.49
N SER A 64 -7.42 7.36 -9.54
CA SER A 64 -8.82 7.07 -9.80
C SER A 64 -9.69 7.35 -8.57
N VAL A 65 -10.95 7.71 -8.80
CA VAL A 65 -11.97 7.85 -7.75
C VAL A 65 -12.08 6.59 -6.89
N SER A 66 -11.95 5.40 -7.49
CA SER A 66 -11.94 4.12 -6.78
C SER A 66 -10.74 3.95 -5.85
N THR A 67 -9.58 4.53 -6.20
CA THR A 67 -8.38 4.47 -5.36
C THR A 67 -8.54 5.36 -4.12
N ILE A 68 -9.17 6.54 -4.27
CA ILE A 68 -9.49 7.43 -3.16
C ILE A 68 -10.52 6.76 -2.24
N LYS A 69 -11.62 6.19 -2.78
CA LYS A 69 -12.62 5.47 -1.98
C LYS A 69 -12.01 4.35 -1.14
N ARG A 70 -11.19 3.48 -1.75
CA ARG A 70 -10.49 2.39 -1.05
C ARG A 70 -9.55 2.87 0.06
N ARG A 71 -9.15 4.14 0.04
CA ARG A 71 -8.31 4.73 1.08
C ARG A 71 -9.11 5.31 2.25
N LEU A 72 -10.37 5.66 2.01
CA LEU A 72 -11.30 6.23 2.99
C LEU A 72 -12.14 5.16 3.71
N GLU A 73 -12.27 3.97 3.13
CA GLU A 73 -12.76 2.76 3.80
C GLU A 73 -11.86 2.36 4.98
#